data_AF-A0A9E4IYE2-F1
#
_entry.id   AF-A0A9E4IYE2-F1
#
_cell.length_a   1.000
_cell.length_b   1.000
_cell.length_c   1.000
_cell.angle_alpha   90.00
_cell.angle_beta   90.00
_cell.angle_gamma   90.00
#
_symmetry.space_group_name_H-M   'P 1'
#
loop_
_entity.id
_entity.type
_entity.pdbx_description
1 polymer ?
#
loop_
_entity_poly.entity_id
_entity_poly.type
_entity_poly.pdbx_seq_one_letter_code
_entity_poly.pdbx_strand_id
1 'polypeptide(L)'
;MDAGAGGRGPGPDGRRPRDGPRRVPPVAGGARSGGRVALWARRSLDRWRAAGPGAAGLFGIVQGSFFEDLRLRSVADLAALPFDGYAIGGVSVGEDRDLGRQAVSWVAPALPEDRPRYLMGLGT
;
A
#
# COMPACT_ATOMS: atom_id res chain seq x y z
N MET A 1 32.65 35.05 -24.79
CA MET A 1 32.78 33.60 -24.94
C MET A 1 33.55 33.12 -23.70
N ASP A 2 32.87 33.19 -22.56
CA ASP A 2 32.18 32.09 -21.82
C ASP A 2 33.17 31.31 -20.94
N ALA A 3 33.32 31.61 -19.66
CA ALA A 3 32.40 31.47 -18.50
C ALA A 3 32.49 30.07 -17.84
N GLY A 4 33.02 30.08 -16.61
CA GLY A 4 33.54 28.95 -15.88
C GLY A 4 32.50 28.01 -15.25
N ALA A 5 32.85 26.73 -15.23
CA ALA A 5 32.14 25.68 -14.52
C ALA A 5 32.44 25.76 -13.01
N GLY A 6 31.53 26.38 -12.26
CA GLY A 6 31.54 26.37 -10.79
C GLY A 6 31.03 25.04 -10.23
N GLY A 7 31.95 24.12 -9.93
CA GLY A 7 31.67 22.95 -9.11
C GLY A 7 31.43 23.37 -7.66
N ARG A 8 30.19 23.30 -7.18
CA ARG A 8 29.85 23.53 -5.77
C ARG A 8 30.25 22.31 -4.95
N GLY A 9 31.31 22.45 -4.16
CA GLY A 9 31.68 21.51 -3.09
C GLY A 9 30.65 21.53 -1.94
N PRO A 10 30.64 20.47 -1.10
CA PRO A 10 29.69 20.36 -0.01
C PRO A 10 29.99 21.41 1.07
N GLY A 11 28.94 22.08 1.56
CA GLY A 11 29.01 23.02 2.69
C GLY A 11 29.40 22.31 4.00
N PRO A 12 29.84 23.08 5.02
CA PRO A 12 30.50 22.57 6.23
C PRO A 12 29.58 21.79 7.19
N ASP A 13 28.29 21.68 6.92
CA ASP A 13 27.36 20.91 7.74
C ASP A 13 26.98 19.62 7.03
N GLY A 14 27.60 18.50 7.44
CA GLY A 14 27.46 17.15 6.88
C GLY A 14 26.06 16.50 6.93
N ARG A 15 24.98 17.28 6.82
CA ARG A 15 23.61 16.78 6.63
C ARG A 15 23.29 16.74 5.15
N ARG A 16 23.34 15.54 4.55
CA ARG A 16 22.71 15.28 3.25
C ARG A 16 21.21 15.65 3.33
N PRO A 17 20.64 16.34 2.33
CA PRO A 17 19.20 16.46 2.20
C PRO A 17 18.60 15.05 2.14
N ARG A 18 17.74 14.70 3.10
CA ARG A 18 16.96 13.46 3.07
C ARG A 18 15.74 13.65 2.15
N ASP A 19 15.98 14.06 0.91
CA ASP A 19 14.94 14.22 -0.12
C ASP A 19 15.02 13.02 -1.07
N GLY A 20 14.66 11.85 -0.53
CA GLY A 20 14.16 10.74 -1.32
C GLY A 20 12.66 10.59 -1.05
N PRO A 21 11.85 10.09 -1.99
CA PRO A 21 10.44 9.80 -1.72
C PRO A 21 10.39 8.90 -0.48
N ARG A 22 9.77 9.40 0.61
CA ARG A 22 9.60 8.62 1.82
C ARG A 22 8.80 7.39 1.43
N ARG A 23 9.43 6.22 1.39
CA ARG A 23 8.74 4.95 1.22
C ARG A 23 7.70 4.86 2.32
N VAL A 24 6.44 4.96 1.96
CA VAL A 24 5.34 4.63 2.84
C VAL A 24 5.37 3.10 2.94
N PRO A 25 5.63 2.51 4.11
CA PRO A 25 5.55 1.07 4.26
C PRO A 25 4.12 0.63 3.95
N PRO A 26 3.92 -0.51 3.25
CA PRO A 26 2.59 -1.07 3.12
C PRO A 26 1.98 -1.25 4.50
N VAL A 27 0.77 -0.73 4.71
CA VAL A 27 0.07 -0.86 5.99
C VAL A 27 -0.47 -2.28 6.07
N ALA A 28 0.39 -3.20 6.49
CA ALA A 28 0.04 -4.60 6.68
C ALA A 28 -0.81 -4.75 7.95
N GLY A 29 -2.13 -4.79 7.78
CA GLY A 29 -3.05 -5.21 8.84
C GLY A 29 -2.98 -6.72 9.03
N GLY A 30 -1.99 -7.22 9.76
CA GLY A 30 -1.98 -8.62 10.18
C GLY A 30 -3.07 -8.88 11.20
N ALA A 31 -4.16 -9.58 10.84
CA ALA A 31 -4.96 -10.38 11.77
C ALA A 31 -6.18 -11.04 11.12
N ARG A 32 -6.53 -12.21 11.67
CA ARG A 32 -7.71 -13.07 11.44
C ARG A 32 -9.09 -12.41 11.74
N SER A 33 -9.26 -11.09 11.63
CA SER A 33 -10.57 -10.44 11.86
C SER A 33 -10.70 -9.12 11.10
N GLY A 34 -11.71 -8.98 10.24
CA GLY A 34 -11.97 -7.77 9.42
C GLY A 34 -11.91 -6.46 10.21
N GLY A 35 -12.44 -6.44 11.43
CA GLY A 35 -12.45 -5.23 12.27
C GLY A 35 -11.08 -4.65 12.65
N ARG A 36 -10.00 -5.46 12.69
CA ARG A 36 -8.65 -4.93 12.93
C ARG A 36 -8.06 -4.30 11.68
N VAL A 37 -8.36 -4.84 10.49
CA VAL A 37 -7.89 -4.28 9.21
C VAL A 37 -8.47 -2.88 9.03
N ALA A 38 -9.78 -2.72 9.22
CA ALA A 38 -10.44 -1.42 9.14
C ALA A 38 -9.85 -0.38 10.12
N LEU A 39 -9.60 -0.78 11.37
CA LEU A 39 -9.01 0.09 12.39
C LEU A 39 -7.60 0.58 12.00
N TRP A 40 -6.72 -0.34 11.57
CA TRP A 40 -5.36 0.01 11.18
C TRP A 40 -5.31 0.80 9.87
N ALA A 41 -6.20 0.47 8.93
CA ALA A 41 -6.39 1.19 7.68
C ALA A 41 -6.76 2.67 7.96
N ARG A 42 -7.74 2.90 8.83
CA ARG A 42 -8.15 4.26 9.20
C ARG A 42 -7.04 5.04 9.88
N ARG A 43 -6.38 4.46 10.89
CA ARG A 43 -5.26 5.10 11.60
C ARG A 43 -4.13 5.50 10.65
N SER A 44 -3.87 4.68 9.64
CA SER A 44 -2.80 4.93 8.68
C SER A 44 -3.18 6.01 7.69
N LEU A 45 -4.43 6.04 7.24
CA LEU A 45 -4.98 7.13 6.44
C LEU A 45 -4.91 8.47 7.19
N ASP A 46 -5.32 8.49 8.45
CA ASP A 46 -5.28 9.72 9.26
C ASP A 46 -3.84 10.22 9.42
N ARG A 47 -2.89 9.31 9.68
CA ARG A 47 -1.47 9.66 9.76
C ARG A 47 -0.89 10.14 8.43
N TRP A 48 -1.27 9.51 7.32
CA TRP A 48 -0.82 9.90 5.98
C TRP A 48 -1.33 11.30 5.62
N ARG A 49 -2.60 11.61 5.90
CA ARG A 49 -3.17 12.94 5.71
C ARG A 49 -2.48 14.00 6.54
N ALA A 50 -2.11 13.68 7.78
CA ALA A 50 -1.38 14.58 8.66
C ALA A 50 0.07 14.87 8.18
N ALA A 51 0.64 14.05 7.28
CA ALA A 51 1.97 14.28 6.73
C ALA A 51 2.03 15.41 5.69
N GLY A 52 0.87 15.86 5.19
CA GLY A 52 0.75 16.97 4.26
C GLY A 52 0.96 16.60 2.78
N PRO A 53 0.83 17.59 1.88
CA PRO A 53 0.96 17.39 0.44
C PRO A 53 2.36 16.93 0.03
N GLY A 54 2.43 16.05 -0.99
CA GLY A 54 3.69 15.45 -1.46
C GLY A 54 3.99 14.04 -0.92
N ALA A 55 3.10 13.48 -0.10
CA ALA A 55 3.17 12.08 0.28
C ALA A 55 2.87 11.16 -0.91
N ALA A 56 3.62 10.06 -1.04
CA ALA A 56 3.34 9.02 -2.03
C ALA A 56 1.94 8.42 -1.81
N GLY A 57 1.29 7.93 -2.87
CA GLY A 57 -0.06 7.37 -2.79
C GLY A 57 -0.20 6.26 -1.75
N LEU A 58 -1.32 6.24 -1.05
CA LEU A 58 -1.62 5.29 0.03
C LEU A 58 -2.57 4.19 -0.44
N PHE A 59 -2.14 2.94 -0.26
CA PHE A 59 -2.93 1.76 -0.65
C PHE A 59 -3.55 1.08 0.57
N GLY A 60 -4.84 0.74 0.47
CA GLY A 60 -5.50 -0.18 1.41
C GLY A 60 -5.15 -1.62 1.06
N ILE A 61 -4.86 -2.48 2.05
CA ILE A 61 -4.47 -3.88 1.79
C ILE A 61 -5.58 -4.82 2.22
N VAL A 62 -6.19 -5.49 1.24
CA VAL A 62 -7.19 -6.54 1.47
C VAL A 62 -6.52 -7.73 2.14
N GLN A 63 -7.11 -8.19 3.23
CA GLN A 63 -6.68 -9.35 4.02
C GLN A 63 -7.88 -10.29 4.24
N GLY A 64 -7.62 -11.52 4.64
CA GLY A 64 -8.70 -12.51 4.85
C GLY A 64 -8.28 -13.98 4.75
N SER A 65 -6.98 -14.27 4.61
CA SER A 65 -6.48 -15.66 4.44
C SER A 65 -7.20 -16.35 3.27
N PHE A 66 -7.64 -17.61 3.37
CA PHE A 66 -8.30 -18.34 2.27
C PHE A 66 -9.82 -18.21 2.28
N PHE A 67 -10.38 -17.36 3.14
CA PHE A 67 -11.81 -17.26 3.34
C PHE A 67 -12.39 -16.13 2.50
N GLU A 68 -13.23 -16.48 1.53
CA GLU A 68 -13.91 -15.55 0.63
C GLU A 68 -14.67 -14.46 1.41
N ASP A 69 -15.48 -14.88 2.38
CA ASP A 69 -16.32 -13.99 3.16
C ASP A 69 -15.50 -12.97 3.98
N LEU A 70 -14.36 -13.37 4.54
CA LEU A 70 -13.43 -12.45 5.21
C LEU A 70 -12.78 -11.47 4.24
N ARG A 71 -12.42 -11.92 3.03
CA ARG A 71 -11.84 -11.04 2.00
C ARG A 71 -12.86 -10.03 1.49
N LEU A 72 -14.09 -10.45 1.22
CA LEU A 72 -15.16 -9.54 0.78
C LEU A 72 -15.53 -8.53 1.86
N ARG A 73 -15.58 -8.93 3.13
CA ARG A 73 -15.73 -7.97 4.25
C ARG A 73 -14.58 -6.98 4.30
N SER A 74 -13.33 -7.44 4.13
CA SER A 74 -12.17 -6.55 4.08
C SER A 74 -12.24 -5.58 2.89
N VAL A 75 -12.78 -5.99 1.74
CA VAL A 75 -13.00 -5.09 0.59
C VAL A 75 -14.01 -4.01 0.96
N ALA A 76 -15.16 -4.39 1.53
CA ALA A 76 -16.19 -3.44 1.92
C ALA A 76 -15.67 -2.39 2.92
N ASP A 77 -14.94 -2.84 3.95
CA ASP A 77 -14.34 -1.96 4.96
C ASP A 77 -13.32 -0.97 4.36
N LEU A 78 -12.51 -1.42 3.40
CA LEU A 78 -11.48 -0.60 2.76
C LEU A 78 -12.05 0.33 1.69
N ALA A 79 -13.04 -0.13 0.91
CA ALA A 79 -13.69 0.67 -0.14
C ALA A 79 -14.47 1.86 0.43
N ALA A 80 -14.91 1.78 1.70
CA ALA A 80 -15.48 2.91 2.43
C ALA A 80 -14.46 3.99 2.82
N LEU A 81 -13.16 3.73 2.62
CA LEU A 81 -12.08 4.66 2.93
C LEU A 81 -11.42 5.21 1.65
N PRO A 82 -11.05 6.50 1.62
CA PRO A 82 -10.53 7.15 0.41
C PRO A 82 -9.03 6.86 0.20
N PHE A 83 -8.69 5.61 -0.11
CA PHE A 83 -7.34 5.20 -0.52
C PHE A 83 -7.08 5.52 -1.99
N ASP A 84 -5.82 5.75 -2.35
CA ASP A 84 -5.41 6.00 -3.74
C ASP A 84 -5.42 4.72 -4.58
N GLY A 85 -5.40 3.55 -3.93
CA GLY A 85 -5.46 2.25 -4.57
C GLY A 85 -5.67 1.12 -3.56
N TYR A 86 -5.83 -0.09 -4.07
CA TYR A 86 -6.05 -1.28 -3.25
C TYR A 86 -5.09 -2.39 -3.61
N ALA A 87 -4.49 -3.00 -2.59
CA ALA A 87 -3.61 -4.13 -2.74
C ALA A 87 -4.27 -5.42 -2.25
N ILE A 88 -4.00 -6.53 -2.92
CA ILE A 88 -4.45 -7.87 -2.50
C ILE A 88 -3.28 -8.52 -1.79
N GLY A 89 -3.37 -8.63 -0.46
CA GLY A 89 -2.34 -9.21 0.40
C GLY A 89 -2.64 -10.64 0.84
N GLY A 90 -1.65 -11.27 1.49
CA GLY A 90 -1.81 -12.61 2.07
C GLY A 90 -1.96 -13.71 1.01
N VAL A 91 -1.19 -13.62 -0.08
CA VAL A 91 -1.25 -14.54 -1.23
C VAL A 91 0.11 -15.21 -1.54
N SER A 92 1.13 -14.96 -0.71
CA SER A 92 2.54 -15.13 -1.09
C SER A 92 3.42 -15.79 -0.02
N VAL A 93 2.96 -16.85 0.63
CA VAL A 93 3.80 -17.59 1.59
C VAL A 93 3.79 -19.08 1.26
N GLY A 94 4.43 -19.48 0.15
CA GLY A 94 4.70 -20.89 -0.17
C GLY A 94 3.47 -21.77 -0.46
N GLU A 95 2.29 -21.17 -0.57
CA GLU A 95 1.02 -21.86 -0.76
C GLU A 95 0.70 -22.14 -2.23
N ASP A 96 -0.25 -23.06 -2.43
CA ASP A 96 -0.74 -23.45 -3.74
C ASP A 96 -1.15 -22.22 -4.57
N ARG A 97 -0.61 -22.12 -5.79
CA ARG A 97 -0.87 -21.02 -6.73
C ARG A 97 -2.37 -20.87 -7.01
N ASP A 98 -3.12 -21.97 -6.91
CA ASP A 98 -4.56 -21.96 -7.15
C ASP A 98 -5.34 -21.27 -6.05
N LEU A 99 -4.91 -21.38 -4.78
CA LEU A 99 -5.50 -20.61 -3.68
C LEU A 99 -5.30 -19.11 -3.89
N GLY A 100 -4.13 -18.72 -4.41
CA GLY A 100 -3.85 -17.33 -4.73
C GLY A 100 -4.72 -16.77 -5.86
N ARG A 101 -4.88 -17.56 -6.94
CA ARG A 101 -5.80 -17.22 -8.04
C ARG A 101 -7.24 -17.13 -7.58
N GLN A 102 -7.67 -18.04 -6.72
CA GLN A 102 -9.03 -18.07 -6.17
C GLN A 102 -9.30 -16.80 -5.35
N ALA A 103 -8.37 -16.41 -4.47
CA ALA A 103 -8.47 -15.17 -3.72
C ALA A 103 -8.58 -13.93 -4.64
N VAL A 104 -7.80 -13.88 -5.72
CA VAL A 104 -7.88 -12.79 -6.70
C VAL A 104 -9.23 -12.78 -7.41
N SER A 105 -9.76 -13.95 -7.78
CA SER A 105 -11.04 -14.08 -8.46
C SER A 105 -12.22 -13.51 -7.65
N TRP A 106 -12.16 -13.60 -6.32
CA TRP A 106 -13.15 -13.01 -5.42
C TRP A 106 -12.95 -11.50 -5.23
N VAL A 107 -11.69 -11.07 -5.01
CA VAL A 107 -11.38 -9.71 -4.56
C VAL A 107 -11.36 -8.71 -5.71
N ALA A 108 -10.74 -9.06 -6.84
CA ALA A 108 -10.55 -8.14 -7.95
C ALA A 108 -11.87 -7.52 -8.48
N PRO A 109 -12.96 -8.27 -8.69
CA PRO A 109 -14.23 -7.68 -9.15
C PRO A 109 -14.95 -6.88 -8.07
N ALA A 110 -14.69 -7.13 -6.79
CA ALA A 110 -15.34 -6.41 -5.68
C ALA A 110 -14.68 -5.04 -5.39
N LEU A 111 -13.46 -4.81 -5.89
CA LEU A 111 -12.74 -3.56 -5.69
C LEU A 111 -13.24 -2.45 -6.64
N PRO A 112 -13.19 -1.17 -6.23
CA PRO A 112 -13.48 -0.05 -7.12
C PRO A 112 -12.69 -0.13 -8.44
N GLU A 113 -13.37 0.14 -9.57
CA GLU A 113 -12.79 0.09 -10.92
C GLU A 113 -11.99 1.35 -11.27
N ASP A 114 -12.31 2.48 -10.63
CA ASP A 114 -11.66 3.78 -10.82
C ASP A 114 -10.31 3.90 -10.09
N ARG A 115 -9.88 2.83 -9.39
CA ARG A 115 -8.68 2.82 -8.55
C ARG A 115 -7.70 1.72 -8.99
N PRO A 116 -6.38 1.99 -8.94
CA PRO A 116 -5.37 0.99 -9.22
C PRO A 116 -5.45 -0.19 -8.24
N ARG A 117 -5.26 -1.40 -8.78
CA ARG A 117 -5.29 -2.67 -8.05
C ARG A 117 -3.90 -3.31 -8.11
N TYR A 118 -3.30 -3.61 -6.95
CA TYR A 118 -1.96 -4.16 -6.85
C TYR A 118 -1.97 -5.55 -6.23
N LEU A 119 -1.43 -6.56 -6.92
CA LEU A 119 -1.30 -7.90 -6.37
C LEU A 119 0.07 -8.05 -5.71
N MET A 120 0.09 -8.22 -4.38
CA MET A 120 1.33 -8.28 -3.59
C MET A 120 1.89 -9.71 -3.57
N GLY A 121 3.17 -9.85 -3.91
CA GLY A 121 3.91 -11.10 -3.72
C GLY A 121 3.78 -12.13 -4.85
N LEU A 122 3.37 -11.72 -6.05
CA LEU A 122 3.64 -12.55 -7.23
C LEU A 122 5.10 -12.39 -7.64
N GLY A 123 5.86 -13.46 -7.47
CA GLY A 123 7.21 -13.64 -8.01
C GLY A 123 7.33 -15.02 -8.65
N THR A 124 8.12 -15.11 -9.72
CA THR A 124 8.42 -16.35 -10.46
C THR A 124 9.47 -17.18 -9.76
#